data_AF-A0A397FP47-F1
#
_entry.id   AF-A0A397FP47-F1
#
_cell.length_a   1.000
_cell.length_b   1.000
_cell.length_c   1.000
_cell.angle_alpha   90.00
_cell.angle_beta   90.00
_cell.angle_gamma   90.00
#
_symmetry.space_group_name_H-M   'P 1'
#
loop_
_entity.id
_entity.type
_entity.pdbx_description
1 polymer ?
#
loop_
_entity_poly.entity_id
_entity_poly.type
_entity_poly.pdbx_seq_one_letter_code
_entity_poly.pdbx_strand_id
1 'polypeptide(L)'
;MRYTAVTCDPDDFVRDNYRLRPYLYERKTEIMIIMTLYNEDDKLFLKTISAVSKNIAHFCKKEGIKAWGFESWKKIVVVIIADGRDKINQRTLGVLGAIGAYQSGVIKNDINGSSVTAHLFEYTSRLMLDNKFNIRGAKDNVVPIQVIFCLKEKNSKKLNSHRWAFNAFASQLNPEVCVLLDVGTKPYDNSIYRLWKGKR
;
A
#
# COMPACT_ATOMS: atom_id res chain seq x y z
N MET A 1 13.33 -5.17 -2.27
CA MET A 1 12.00 -4.85 -2.84
C MET A 1 11.66 -5.92 -3.86
N ARG A 2 10.41 -6.39 -3.95
CA ARG A 2 9.97 -7.35 -4.98
C ARG A 2 9.19 -6.59 -6.06
N TYR A 3 9.54 -6.80 -7.33
CA TYR A 3 8.84 -6.24 -8.47
C TYR A 3 8.07 -7.34 -9.22
N THR A 4 6.86 -7.03 -9.67
CA THR A 4 6.05 -7.91 -10.54
C THR A 4 5.42 -7.08 -11.65
N ALA A 5 5.62 -7.49 -12.89
CA ALA A 5 4.91 -6.94 -14.05
C ALA A 5 3.62 -7.75 -14.27
N VAL A 6 2.47 -7.11 -14.16
CA VAL A 6 1.16 -7.75 -14.31
C VAL A 6 0.64 -7.49 -15.72
N THR A 7 0.23 -8.53 -16.42
CA THR A 7 -0.23 -8.45 -17.83
C THR A 7 -1.71 -8.79 -17.98
N CYS A 8 -2.39 -9.15 -16.90
CA CYS A 8 -3.80 -9.52 -16.87
C CYS A 8 -4.70 -8.36 -16.40
N ASP A 9 -6.01 -8.55 -16.52
CA ASP A 9 -7.02 -7.71 -15.85
C ASP A 9 -7.05 -8.01 -14.33
N PRO A 10 -7.41 -7.04 -13.46
CA PRO A 10 -7.58 -7.28 -12.02
C PRO A 10 -8.37 -8.53 -11.65
N ASP A 11 -9.43 -8.85 -12.40
CA ASP A 11 -10.33 -9.96 -12.08
C ASP A 11 -9.66 -11.32 -12.28
N ASP A 12 -8.60 -11.34 -13.08
CA ASP A 12 -7.88 -12.54 -13.47
C ASP A 12 -6.60 -12.74 -12.64
N PHE A 13 -6.24 -11.79 -11.78
CA PHE A 13 -4.96 -11.76 -11.06
C PHE A 13 -4.62 -13.07 -10.34
N VAL A 14 -5.57 -13.62 -9.58
CA VAL A 14 -5.37 -14.88 -8.84
C VAL A 14 -5.34 -16.08 -9.79
N ARG A 15 -6.21 -16.08 -10.80
CA ARG A 15 -6.35 -17.14 -11.81
C ARG A 15 -5.08 -17.28 -12.64
N ASP A 16 -4.46 -16.15 -12.99
CA ASP A 16 -3.23 -16.06 -13.78
C ASP A 16 -1.97 -16.23 -12.90
N ASN A 17 -2.14 -16.80 -11.70
CA ASN A 17 -1.07 -17.19 -10.78
C ASN A 17 -0.19 -16.04 -10.25
N TYR A 18 -0.66 -14.79 -10.31
CA TYR A 18 0.00 -13.73 -9.56
C TYR A 18 -0.22 -13.95 -8.05
N ARG A 19 0.86 -13.78 -7.27
CA ARG A 19 0.88 -13.96 -5.81
C ARG A 19 1.52 -12.76 -5.16
N LEU A 20 0.82 -12.15 -4.21
CA LEU A 20 1.30 -11.07 -3.36
C LEU A 20 2.19 -11.64 -2.26
N ARG A 21 3.18 -10.87 -1.85
CA ARG A 21 4.16 -11.27 -0.85
C ARG A 21 3.55 -11.57 0.53
N PRO A 22 2.53 -10.84 1.05
CA PRO A 22 1.88 -11.24 2.30
C PRO A 22 1.23 -12.63 2.23
N TYR A 23 0.65 -12.98 1.06
CA TYR A 23 0.11 -14.32 0.81
C TYR A 23 1.23 -15.37 0.79
N LEU A 24 2.34 -15.11 0.09
CA LEU A 24 3.51 -16.00 0.07
C LEU A 24 4.16 -16.20 1.44
N TYR A 25 4.02 -15.22 2.34
CA TYR A 25 4.49 -15.31 3.73
C TYR A 25 3.44 -15.89 4.69
N GLU A 26 2.31 -16.37 4.18
CA GLU A 26 1.22 -16.97 4.95
C GLU A 26 0.72 -16.04 6.08
N ARG A 27 0.76 -14.73 5.83
CA ARG A 27 0.32 -13.73 6.82
C ARG A 27 -1.18 -13.53 6.71
N LYS A 28 -1.90 -13.75 7.81
CA LYS A 28 -3.29 -13.30 7.93
C LYS A 28 -3.34 -11.78 7.81
N THR A 29 -4.10 -11.28 6.85
CA THR A 29 -4.39 -9.85 6.74
C THR A 29 -5.65 -9.54 7.54
N GLU A 30 -5.53 -8.74 8.60
CA GLU A 30 -6.69 -8.24 9.35
C GLU A 30 -7.19 -6.92 8.74
N ILE A 31 -6.28 -6.04 8.31
CA ILE A 31 -6.64 -4.74 7.77
C ILE A 31 -5.89 -4.50 6.47
N MET A 32 -6.63 -4.18 5.41
CA MET A 32 -6.08 -3.67 4.16
C MET A 32 -6.43 -2.18 4.02
N ILE A 33 -5.41 -1.32 4.08
CA ILE A 33 -5.56 0.13 3.91
C ILE A 33 -5.29 0.44 2.44
N ILE A 34 -6.32 0.85 1.70
CA ILE A 34 -6.26 1.13 0.28
C ILE A 34 -6.16 2.65 0.09
N MET A 35 -5.04 3.10 -0.47
CA MET A 35 -4.77 4.49 -0.80
C MET A 35 -4.88 4.70 -2.31
N THR A 36 -5.91 5.42 -2.76
CA THR A 36 -6.05 5.81 -4.17
C THR A 36 -5.29 7.09 -4.45
N LEU A 37 -4.43 7.05 -5.48
CA LEU A 37 -3.53 8.12 -5.91
C LEU A 37 -3.74 8.37 -7.41
N TYR A 38 -3.84 9.63 -7.82
CA TYR A 38 -3.90 10.03 -9.22
C TYR A 38 -2.69 10.91 -9.56
N ASN A 39 -2.76 12.21 -9.29
CA ASN A 39 -1.73 13.20 -9.61
C ASN A 39 -1.37 14.08 -8.41
N GLU A 40 -1.81 13.71 -7.21
CA GLU A 40 -1.51 14.42 -5.97
C GLU A 40 0.00 14.53 -5.75
N ASP A 41 0.41 15.69 -5.23
CA ASP A 41 1.82 15.99 -4.97
C ASP A 41 2.38 15.20 -3.77
N ASP A 42 3.69 15.33 -3.60
CA ASP A 42 4.45 14.71 -2.53
C ASP A 42 3.95 15.15 -1.15
N LYS A 43 3.48 16.39 -0.98
CA LYS A 43 2.96 16.89 0.30
C LYS A 43 1.65 16.21 0.70
N LEU A 44 0.70 16.08 -0.23
CA LEU A 44 -0.57 15.39 0.00
C LEU A 44 -0.34 13.89 0.26
N PHE A 45 0.56 13.28 -0.52
CA PHE A 45 0.97 11.89 -0.29
C PHE A 45 1.60 11.70 1.10
N LEU A 46 2.58 12.53 1.47
CA LEU A 46 3.25 12.50 2.77
C LEU A 46 2.27 12.68 3.92
N LYS A 47 1.32 13.61 3.80
CA LYS A 47 0.26 13.84 4.78
C LYS A 47 -0.54 12.55 5.06
N THR A 48 -0.97 11.85 4.02
CA THR A 48 -1.76 10.62 4.16
C THR A 48 -0.92 9.45 4.67
N ILE A 49 0.22 9.14 4.04
CA ILE A 49 1.03 7.98 4.42
C ILE A 49 1.64 8.12 5.82
N SER A 50 2.00 9.33 6.25
CA SER A 50 2.46 9.59 7.61
C SER A 50 1.36 9.34 8.65
N ALA A 51 0.12 9.72 8.35
CA ALA A 51 -1.02 9.47 9.24
C ALA A 51 -1.40 7.99 9.30
N VAL A 52 -1.30 7.27 8.19
CA VAL A 52 -1.42 5.81 8.13
C VAL A 52 -0.32 5.15 8.97
N SER A 53 0.93 5.57 8.82
CA SER A 53 2.07 5.08 9.62
C SER A 53 1.84 5.25 11.13
N LYS A 54 1.35 6.42 11.57
CA LYS A 54 1.00 6.67 12.98
C LYS A 54 -0.13 5.75 13.47
N ASN A 55 -1.15 5.51 12.66
CA ASN A 55 -2.21 4.56 13.01
C ASN A 55 -1.64 3.14 13.18
N ILE A 56 -0.78 2.67 12.27
CA ILE A 56 -0.13 1.35 12.39
C ILE A 56 0.74 1.29 13.65
N ALA A 57 1.52 2.34 13.93
CA ALA A 57 2.30 2.43 15.16
C ALA A 57 1.40 2.38 16.41
N HIS A 58 0.19 2.95 16.37
CA HIS A 58 -0.79 2.84 17.44
C HIS A 58 -1.21 1.38 17.69
N PHE A 59 -1.50 0.61 16.64
CA PHE A 59 -1.76 -0.84 16.77
C PHE A 59 -0.56 -1.59 17.36
N CYS A 60 0.66 -1.22 16.99
CA CYS A 60 1.87 -1.87 17.50
C CYS A 60 2.11 -1.60 19.00
N LYS A 61 1.55 -0.52 19.54
CA LYS A 61 1.65 -0.15 20.97
C LYS A 61 0.54 -0.73 21.85
N LYS A 62 -0.45 -1.43 21.27
CA LYS A 62 -1.56 -2.02 22.03
C LYS A 62 -1.15 -3.35 22.65
N GLU A 63 -0.43 -3.28 23.77
CA GLU A 63 -0.18 -4.43 24.63
C GLU A 63 -1.45 -4.81 25.42
N GLY A 64 -1.67 -6.10 25.67
CA GLY A 64 -2.78 -6.61 26.50
C GLY A 64 -4.08 -6.97 25.79
N ILE A 65 -4.26 -6.62 24.51
CA ILE A 65 -5.36 -7.14 23.68
C ILE A 65 -4.85 -8.36 22.92
N LYS A 66 -5.43 -9.55 23.12
CA LYS A 66 -5.00 -10.82 22.48
C LYS A 66 -4.78 -10.74 20.95
N ALA A 67 -5.33 -9.75 20.26
CA ALA A 67 -5.21 -9.57 18.81
C ALA A 67 -4.03 -8.69 18.35
N TRP A 68 -3.53 -7.77 19.17
CA TRP A 68 -2.59 -6.70 18.76
C TRP A 68 -1.36 -6.62 19.69
N GLY A 69 -0.27 -6.07 19.18
CA GLY A 69 1.01 -5.91 19.89
C GLY A 69 2.11 -5.49 18.92
N PHE A 70 3.39 -5.59 19.30
CA PHE A 70 4.51 -5.12 18.46
C PHE A 70 4.46 -5.65 17.00
N GLU A 71 4.00 -6.89 16.81
CA GLU A 71 3.90 -7.56 15.50
C GLU A 71 2.62 -7.23 14.71
N SER A 72 1.78 -6.28 15.18
CA SER A 72 0.54 -5.86 14.52
C SER A 72 0.76 -5.47 13.05
N TRP A 73 1.91 -4.90 12.72
CA TRP A 73 2.26 -4.51 11.35
C TRP A 73 2.26 -5.68 10.36
N LYS A 74 2.46 -6.93 10.80
CA LYS A 74 2.37 -8.13 9.95
C LYS A 74 0.94 -8.42 9.49
N LYS A 75 -0.06 -7.91 10.22
CA LYS A 75 -1.49 -8.12 9.94
C LYS A 75 -2.13 -6.96 9.18
N ILE A 76 -1.38 -5.87 8.95
CA ILE A 76 -1.86 -4.67 8.26
C ILE A 76 -1.07 -4.51 6.96
N VAL A 77 -1.78 -4.39 5.84
CA VAL A 77 -1.21 -4.19 4.52
C VAL A 77 -1.66 -2.83 3.97
N VAL A 78 -0.71 -1.99 3.58
CA VAL A 78 -0.97 -0.71 2.92
C VAL A 78 -0.83 -0.92 1.42
N VAL A 79 -1.94 -0.77 0.71
CA VAL A 79 -2.01 -0.85 -0.75
C VAL A 79 -2.12 0.56 -1.30
N ILE A 80 -1.16 0.99 -2.11
CA ILE A 80 -1.17 2.30 -2.78
C ILE A 80 -1.42 2.03 -4.26
N ILE A 81 -2.47 2.60 -4.84
CA ILE A 81 -2.84 2.39 -6.24
C ILE A 81 -2.77 3.72 -6.98
N ALA A 82 -1.77 3.87 -7.85
CA ALA A 82 -1.61 5.02 -8.73
C ALA A 82 -2.31 4.80 -10.07
N ASP A 83 -3.20 5.71 -10.45
CA ASP A 83 -4.05 5.63 -11.64
C ASP A 83 -3.39 6.23 -12.90
N GLY A 84 -2.42 5.50 -13.44
CA GLY A 84 -1.73 5.84 -14.68
C GLY A 84 -0.29 6.28 -14.46
N ARG A 85 0.63 5.63 -15.16
CA ARG A 85 2.07 5.88 -15.05
C ARG A 85 2.48 7.28 -15.48
N ASP A 86 1.85 7.80 -16.52
CA ASP A 86 2.11 9.16 -17.02
C ASP A 86 1.38 10.24 -16.20
N LYS A 87 0.56 9.85 -15.22
CA LYS A 87 -0.26 10.78 -14.43
C LYS A 87 0.29 11.01 -13.03
N ILE A 88 0.97 10.02 -12.46
CA ILE A 88 1.57 10.15 -11.14
C ILE A 88 2.62 11.26 -11.10
N ASN A 89 2.59 12.05 -10.03
CA ASN A 89 3.57 13.10 -9.77
C ASN A 89 4.97 12.50 -9.52
N GLN A 90 5.99 13.01 -10.20
CA GLN A 90 7.37 12.50 -10.10
C GLN A 90 7.97 12.67 -8.70
N ARG A 91 7.62 13.73 -7.95
CA ARG A 91 8.06 13.88 -6.57
C ARG A 91 7.41 12.85 -5.66
N THR A 92 6.15 12.50 -5.90
CA THR A 92 5.47 11.41 -5.19
C THR A 92 6.15 10.06 -5.45
N LEU A 93 6.57 9.78 -6.69
CA LEU A 93 7.42 8.63 -7.00
C LEU A 93 8.78 8.68 -6.26
N GLY A 94 9.37 9.87 -6.14
CA GLY A 94 10.58 10.08 -5.34
C GLY A 94 10.39 9.73 -3.87
N VAL A 95 9.27 10.13 -3.26
CA VAL A 95 8.92 9.75 -1.88
C VAL A 95 8.72 8.24 -1.76
N LEU A 96 8.00 7.61 -2.70
CA LEU A 96 7.83 6.15 -2.73
C LEU A 96 9.19 5.43 -2.84
N GLY A 97 10.12 5.97 -3.63
CA GLY A 97 11.49 5.48 -3.74
C GLY A 97 12.27 5.62 -2.43
N ALA A 98 12.17 6.77 -1.77
CA ALA A 98 12.84 7.03 -0.49
C ALA A 98 12.38 6.08 0.64
N ILE A 99 11.12 5.63 0.62
CA ILE A 99 10.61 4.61 1.57
C ILE A 99 10.79 3.17 1.06
N GLY A 100 11.48 2.98 -0.08
CA GLY A 100 11.77 1.67 -0.68
C GLY A 100 10.58 0.97 -1.33
N ALA A 101 9.46 1.67 -1.52
CA ALA A 101 8.24 1.15 -2.14
C ALA A 101 8.22 1.32 -3.66
N TYR A 102 9.27 1.90 -4.26
CA TYR A 102 9.42 2.07 -5.70
C TYR A 102 10.90 2.06 -6.08
N GLN A 103 11.23 1.55 -7.27
CA GLN A 103 12.57 1.66 -7.84
C GLN A 103 12.46 1.96 -9.33
N SER A 104 13.15 3.02 -9.77
CA SER A 104 13.27 3.32 -11.19
C SER A 104 14.15 2.27 -11.89
N GLY A 105 13.85 2.01 -13.17
CA GLY A 105 14.68 1.15 -14.04
C GLY A 105 14.37 -0.35 -14.02
N VAL A 106 13.50 -0.83 -13.13
CA VAL A 106 13.06 -2.26 -13.14
C VAL A 106 11.77 -2.49 -13.94
N ILE A 107 11.13 -1.40 -14.39
CA ILE A 107 9.85 -1.46 -15.09
C ILE A 107 10.03 -2.02 -16.51
N LYS A 108 9.15 -2.92 -16.90
CA LYS A 108 9.01 -3.46 -18.26
C LYS A 108 7.66 -3.08 -18.85
N ASN A 109 7.62 -2.82 -20.15
CA ASN A 109 6.38 -2.49 -20.86
C ASN A 109 5.63 -3.74 -21.35
N ASP A 110 6.36 -4.83 -21.64
CA ASP A 110 5.80 -6.10 -22.12
C ASP A 110 6.50 -7.30 -21.48
N ILE A 111 5.77 -8.39 -21.32
CA ILE A 111 6.26 -9.70 -20.89
C ILE A 111 5.76 -10.74 -21.89
N ASN A 112 6.67 -11.43 -22.58
CA ASN A 112 6.34 -12.48 -23.56
C ASN A 112 5.29 -12.06 -24.61
N GLY A 113 5.35 -10.80 -25.07
CA GLY A 113 4.41 -10.26 -26.06
C GLY A 113 3.08 -9.77 -25.48
N SER A 114 2.85 -9.92 -24.17
CA SER A 114 1.70 -9.34 -23.48
C SER A 114 2.08 -8.01 -22.82
N SER A 115 1.34 -6.95 -23.14
CA SER A 115 1.58 -5.63 -22.57
C SER A 115 1.23 -5.60 -21.08
N VAL A 116 2.06 -4.89 -20.32
CA VAL A 116 1.89 -4.76 -18.88
C VAL A 116 0.75 -3.80 -18.58
N THR A 117 -0.17 -4.22 -17.72
CA THR A 117 -1.35 -3.46 -17.28
C THR A 117 -1.08 -2.72 -15.96
N ALA A 118 -0.24 -3.30 -15.10
CA ALA A 118 0.19 -2.68 -13.85
C ALA A 118 1.57 -3.19 -13.39
N HIS A 119 2.25 -2.36 -12.62
CA HIS A 119 3.51 -2.67 -11.95
C HIS A 119 3.29 -2.77 -10.44
N LEU A 120 3.61 -3.92 -9.87
CA LEU A 120 3.57 -4.11 -8.43
C LEU A 120 4.97 -4.03 -7.83
N PHE A 121 5.10 -3.22 -6.78
CA PHE A 121 6.28 -3.10 -5.95
C PHE A 121 5.90 -3.45 -4.52
N GLU A 122 6.54 -4.46 -3.97
CA GLU A 122 6.24 -4.96 -2.63
C GLU A 122 7.46 -4.83 -1.72
N TYR A 123 7.29 -4.13 -0.61
CA TYR A 123 8.36 -3.90 0.34
C TYR A 123 7.84 -3.75 1.77
N THR A 124 8.70 -4.06 2.75
CA THR A 124 8.40 -3.76 4.15
C THR A 124 9.25 -2.57 4.51
N SER A 125 8.65 -1.38 4.43
CA SER A 125 9.38 -0.16 4.77
C SER A 125 9.62 -0.10 6.28
N ARG A 126 10.83 0.31 6.66
CA ARG A 126 11.20 0.70 8.03
C ARG A 126 11.58 2.18 8.12
N LEU A 127 11.47 2.89 7.01
CA LEU A 127 11.80 4.30 6.87
C LEU A 127 10.58 5.06 6.37
N MET A 128 10.33 6.23 6.92
CA MET A 128 9.29 7.13 6.45
C MET A 128 9.88 8.52 6.27
N LEU A 129 9.29 9.33 5.39
CA LEU A 129 9.59 10.75 5.33
C LEU A 129 8.54 11.50 6.16
N ASP A 130 8.98 12.51 6.91
CA ASP A 130 8.06 13.47 7.53
C ASP A 130 7.65 14.59 6.56
N ASN A 131 6.75 15.48 7.00
CA ASN A 131 6.27 16.61 6.17
C ASN A 131 7.38 17.63 5.80
N LYS A 132 8.56 17.51 6.40
CA LYS A 132 9.76 18.31 6.09
C LYS A 132 10.78 17.50 5.28
N PHE A 133 10.40 16.33 4.76
CA PHE A 133 11.24 15.42 3.98
C PHE A 133 12.44 14.85 4.75
N ASN A 134 12.43 14.89 6.09
CA ASN A 134 13.45 14.20 6.86
C ASN A 134 13.15 12.70 6.94
N ILE A 135 14.19 11.89 6.81
CA ILE A 135 14.08 10.45 7.02
C ILE A 135 13.86 10.17 8.51
N ARG A 136 12.80 9.42 8.79
CA ARG A 136 12.40 8.92 10.11
C ARG A 136 12.52 7.41 10.12
N GLY A 137 13.03 6.87 11.21
CA GLY A 137 13.23 5.43 11.39
C GLY A 137 12.77 4.93 12.76
N ALA A 138 13.32 3.80 13.19
CA ALA A 138 12.95 3.17 14.46
C ALA A 138 13.07 4.12 15.66
N LYS A 139 14.11 4.96 15.70
CA LYS A 139 14.32 5.98 16.75
C LYS A 139 13.20 7.01 16.84
N ASP A 140 12.45 7.20 15.76
CA ASP A 140 11.33 8.14 15.65
C ASP A 140 9.97 7.44 15.82
N ASN A 141 9.94 6.22 16.37
CA ASN A 141 8.76 5.36 16.49
C ASN A 141 8.15 4.90 15.15
N VAL A 142 8.92 4.90 14.06
CA VAL A 142 8.48 4.27 12.80
C VAL A 142 8.54 2.76 12.98
N VAL A 143 7.38 2.11 12.89
CA VAL A 143 7.25 0.65 12.87
C VAL A 143 7.36 0.14 11.43
N PRO A 144 7.67 -1.15 11.20
CA PRO A 144 7.63 -1.71 9.86
C PRO A 144 6.24 -1.57 9.23
N ILE A 145 6.16 -1.32 7.93
CA ILE A 145 4.90 -1.21 7.19
C ILE A 145 4.98 -2.07 5.93
N GLN A 146 4.03 -2.98 5.75
CA GLN A 146 3.91 -3.76 4.52
C GLN A 146 3.25 -2.89 3.45
N VAL A 147 4.01 -2.51 2.43
CA VAL A 147 3.55 -1.69 1.32
C VAL A 147 3.47 -2.54 0.06
N ILE A 148 2.31 -2.46 -0.59
CA ILE A 148 2.09 -2.90 -1.97
C ILE A 148 1.81 -1.62 -2.76
N PHE A 149 2.74 -1.20 -3.60
CA PHE A 149 2.52 -0.11 -4.53
C PHE A 149 2.18 -0.66 -5.92
N CYS A 150 0.97 -0.36 -6.39
CA CYS A 150 0.46 -0.70 -7.70
C CYS A 150 0.44 0.54 -8.58
N LEU A 151 1.35 0.62 -9.54
CA LEU A 151 1.36 1.65 -10.58
C LEU A 151 0.67 1.10 -11.83
N LYS A 152 -0.56 1.54 -12.07
CA LYS A 152 -1.30 1.17 -13.29
C LYS A 152 -0.65 1.82 -14.50
N GLU A 153 -0.59 1.12 -15.63
CA GLU A 153 -0.02 1.75 -16.81
C GLU A 153 -0.92 2.84 -17.37
N LYS A 154 -2.21 2.52 -17.56
CA LYS A 154 -3.19 3.46 -18.09
C LYS A 154 -4.01 4.10 -16.97
N ASN A 155 -4.36 5.38 -17.16
CA ASN A 155 -5.43 6.01 -16.38
C ASN A 155 -6.77 5.37 -16.78
N SER A 156 -7.46 4.77 -15.83
CA SER A 156 -8.76 4.11 -16.03
C SER A 156 -9.79 4.51 -14.98
N LYS A 157 -9.58 5.66 -14.33
CA LYS A 157 -10.41 6.25 -13.27
C LYS A 157 -10.42 5.43 -11.97
N LYS A 158 -10.93 6.07 -10.91
CA LYS A 158 -11.01 5.54 -9.54
C LYS A 158 -11.71 4.18 -9.43
N LEU A 159 -12.79 3.97 -10.18
CA LEU A 159 -13.52 2.70 -10.15
C LEU A 159 -12.64 1.51 -10.54
N ASN A 160 -11.79 1.67 -11.56
CA ASN A 160 -10.84 0.62 -11.94
C ASN A 160 -9.74 0.44 -10.88
N SER A 161 -9.31 1.51 -10.20
CA SER A 161 -8.38 1.39 -9.07
C SER A 161 -9.00 0.58 -7.91
N HIS A 162 -10.31 0.70 -7.68
CA HIS A 162 -11.02 -0.17 -6.73
C HIS A 162 -11.10 -1.63 -7.21
N ARG A 163 -11.24 -1.90 -8.52
CA ARG A 163 -11.16 -3.27 -9.07
C ARG A 163 -9.82 -3.93 -8.74
N TRP A 164 -8.70 -3.22 -8.94
CA TRP A 164 -7.38 -3.69 -8.48
C TRP A 164 -7.37 -3.98 -6.97
N ALA A 165 -7.90 -3.07 -6.15
CA ALA A 165 -7.94 -3.28 -4.71
C ALA A 165 -8.75 -4.51 -4.30
N PHE A 166 -9.95 -4.68 -4.82
CA PHE A 166 -10.89 -5.71 -4.35
C PHE A 166 -10.79 -7.03 -5.13
N ASN A 167 -10.80 -6.96 -6.45
CA ASN A 167 -10.88 -8.17 -7.29
C ASN A 167 -9.52 -8.85 -7.44
N ALA A 168 -8.42 -8.08 -7.40
CA ALA A 168 -7.07 -8.65 -7.44
C ALA A 168 -6.47 -8.87 -6.05
N PHE A 169 -6.39 -7.83 -5.22
CA PHE A 169 -5.60 -7.92 -3.98
C PHE A 169 -6.41 -8.44 -2.80
N ALA A 170 -7.61 -7.90 -2.55
CA ALA A 170 -8.45 -8.37 -1.44
C ALA A 170 -8.91 -9.81 -1.63
N SER A 171 -9.21 -10.23 -2.87
CA SER A 171 -9.57 -11.61 -3.20
C SER A 171 -8.50 -12.61 -2.78
N GLN A 172 -7.22 -12.22 -2.81
CA GLN A 172 -6.11 -13.06 -2.37
C GLN A 172 -5.76 -12.89 -0.89
N LEU A 173 -5.76 -11.65 -0.38
CA LEU A 173 -5.35 -11.36 1.00
C LEU A 173 -6.44 -11.65 2.03
N ASN A 174 -7.70 -11.72 1.59
CA ASN A 174 -8.91 -11.93 2.38
C ASN A 174 -8.94 -11.08 3.68
N PRO A 175 -8.84 -9.74 3.59
CA PRO A 175 -8.77 -8.89 4.77
C PRO A 175 -10.09 -8.85 5.53
N GLU A 176 -10.03 -8.82 6.87
CA GLU A 176 -11.21 -8.66 7.73
C GLU A 176 -11.84 -7.26 7.57
N VAL A 177 -11.02 -6.23 7.37
CA VAL A 177 -11.45 -4.84 7.21
C VAL A 177 -10.68 -4.19 6.06
N CYS A 178 -11.40 -3.52 5.16
CA CYS A 178 -10.83 -2.64 4.15
C CYS A 178 -11.06 -1.18 4.53
N VAL A 179 -10.01 -0.36 4.48
CA VAL A 179 -10.08 1.09 4.74
C VAL A 179 -9.70 1.82 3.47
N LEU A 180 -10.66 2.50 2.84
CA LEU A 180 -10.44 3.31 1.64
C LEU A 180 -10.03 4.73 2.04
N LEU A 181 -8.92 5.22 1.50
CA LEU A 181 -8.42 6.58 1.69
C LEU A 181 -8.04 7.18 0.35
N ASP A 182 -8.56 8.37 0.04
CA ASP A 182 -8.00 9.19 -1.02
C ASP A 182 -6.74 9.90 -0.53
N VAL A 183 -5.69 9.92 -1.34
CA VAL A 183 -4.49 10.70 -1.03
C VAL A 183 -4.85 12.18 -0.83
N GLY A 184 -4.28 12.78 0.21
CA GLY A 184 -4.67 14.09 0.75
C GLY A 184 -5.54 13.99 2.01
N THR A 185 -6.17 12.83 2.26
CA THR A 185 -6.90 12.55 3.50
C THR A 185 -5.94 12.26 4.66
N LYS A 186 -6.20 12.84 5.84
CA LYS A 186 -5.42 12.57 7.06
C LYS A 186 -6.32 11.88 8.08
N PRO A 187 -6.27 10.54 8.24
CA PRO A 187 -6.93 9.89 9.36
C PRO A 187 -6.39 10.42 10.70
N TYR A 188 -7.25 10.51 11.70
CA TYR A 188 -6.82 10.80 13.08
C TYR A 188 -5.97 9.65 13.62
N ASP A 189 -5.09 9.92 14.59
CA ASP A 189 -4.01 9.01 15.01
C ASP A 189 -4.46 7.62 15.52
N ASN A 190 -5.74 7.43 15.86
CA ASN A 190 -6.31 6.16 16.29
C ASN A 190 -7.62 5.79 15.57
N SER A 191 -8.00 6.49 14.50
CA SER A 191 -9.30 6.30 13.87
C SER A 191 -9.43 4.92 13.22
N ILE A 192 -8.34 4.39 12.63
CA ILE A 192 -8.36 3.06 12.01
C ILE A 192 -8.54 1.98 13.08
N TYR A 193 -7.90 2.14 14.24
CA TYR A 193 -8.10 1.25 15.38
C TYR A 193 -9.53 1.26 15.89
N ARG A 194 -10.15 2.43 16.02
CA ARG A 194 -11.55 2.56 16.44
C ARG A 194 -12.50 1.93 15.43
N LEU A 195 -12.25 2.13 14.14
CA LEU A 195 -13.03 1.51 13.07
C LEU A 195 -12.95 -0.02 13.13
N TRP A 196 -11.73 -0.59 13.24
CA TRP A 196 -11.57 -2.03 13.39
C TRP A 196 -12.24 -2.56 14.66
N LYS A 197 -12.13 -1.83 15.79
CA LYS A 197 -12.75 -2.24 17.05
C LYS A 197 -14.28 -2.29 16.96
N GLY A 198 -14.90 -1.38 16.22
CA GLY A 198 -16.36 -1.32 16.05
C GLY A 198 -16.96 -2.39 15.13
N LYS A 199 -16.16 -3.18 14.40
CA LYS A 199 -16.64 -4.36 13.64
C LYS A 199 -17.03 -5.51 14.58
N ARG A 200 -16.45 -5.56 15.78
CA ARG A 200 -16.70 -6.59 16.80
C ARG A 200 -17.80 -6.15 17.74
#